data_AF-A0A430AI12-F1
#
_entry.id   AF-A0A430AI12-F1
#
_cell.length_a   1.000
_cell.length_b   1.000
_cell.length_c   1.000
_cell.angle_alpha   90.00
_cell.angle_beta   90.00
_cell.angle_gamma   90.00
#
_symmetry.space_group_name_H-M   'P 1'
#
loop_
_entity.id
_entity.type
_entity.pdbx_description
1 polymer ?
#
loop_
_entity_poly.entity_id
_entity_poly.type
_entity_poly.pdbx_seq_one_letter_code
_entity_poly.pdbx_strand_id
1 'polypeptide(L)'
;MNRFVSIKEILDLEVFKDAYLLSPRIGLNNKVDNITIMDIPDITNWLTANDLLIIGQSLKHYLNIQLIEKLRQCNISGIITKNKFEEGISKEVANLCTEYKIPFIICNDKYSWSQIMTPIQQRIYQHQNIILEDNVTFYNKLIESITKKGSLSTLCNEIFNISGLSLAMIDQNSTLIDATNDFDWIRYLKDFRSNYLVQQEIIGYDFNGQPFMGIKYLNPYLKKTHEEILLFPVYFQGKSIGYVLLKKM
;
A
#
# COMPACT_ATOMS: atom_id res chain seq x y z
N MET A 1 -5.58 -7.17 -0.44
CA MET A 1 -6.08 -5.85 -0.89
C MET A 1 -5.00 -5.19 -1.75
N ASN A 2 -5.34 -4.60 -2.90
CA ASN A 2 -4.34 -3.92 -3.73
C ASN A 2 -3.72 -2.74 -2.95
N ARG A 3 -2.39 -2.59 -3.02
CA ARG A 3 -1.64 -1.56 -2.28
C ARG A 3 -1.75 -0.16 -2.90
N PHE A 4 -2.48 -0.01 -4.01
CA PHE A 4 -2.67 1.24 -4.72
C PHE A 4 -3.88 1.16 -5.65
N VAL A 5 -4.40 2.31 -6.09
CA VAL A 5 -5.43 2.38 -7.13
C VAL A 5 -4.79 2.21 -8.50
N SER A 6 -5.28 1.27 -9.30
CA SER A 6 -4.78 1.02 -10.65
C SER A 6 -5.71 1.55 -11.74
N ILE A 7 -5.20 1.73 -12.96
CA ILE A 7 -6.03 2.09 -14.13
C ILE A 7 -7.20 1.11 -14.31
N LYS A 8 -6.97 -0.19 -14.08
CA LYS A 8 -8.03 -1.21 -14.11
C LYS A 8 -9.17 -0.87 -13.16
N GLU A 9 -8.85 -0.48 -11.93
CA GLU A 9 -9.86 -0.12 -10.92
C GLU A 9 -10.58 1.19 -11.25
N ILE A 10 -9.91 2.12 -11.92
CA ILE A 10 -10.54 3.34 -12.45
C ILE A 10 -11.54 3.00 -13.55
N LEU A 11 -11.20 2.09 -14.45
CA LEU A 11 -12.10 1.66 -15.53
C LEU A 11 -13.34 0.90 -15.03
N ASP A 12 -13.31 0.37 -13.80
CA ASP A 12 -14.47 -0.25 -13.16
C ASP A 12 -15.50 0.78 -12.64
N LEU A 13 -15.16 2.08 -12.61
CA LEU A 13 -16.10 3.12 -12.18
C LEU A 13 -17.21 3.33 -13.22
N GLU A 14 -18.40 3.68 -12.75
CA GLU A 14 -19.60 3.79 -13.60
C GLU A 14 -19.45 4.74 -14.79
N VAL A 15 -18.71 5.83 -14.61
CA VAL A 15 -18.45 6.82 -15.67
C VAL A 15 -17.61 6.27 -16.83
N PHE A 16 -16.90 5.15 -16.62
CA PHE A 16 -16.07 4.48 -17.62
C PHE A 16 -16.72 3.22 -18.23
N LYS A 17 -17.96 2.86 -17.86
CA LYS A 17 -18.65 1.67 -18.42
C LYS A 17 -18.72 1.67 -19.95
N ASP A 18 -18.92 2.86 -20.53
CA ASP A 18 -19.01 3.08 -21.98
C ASP A 18 -17.69 3.63 -22.57
N ALA A 19 -16.60 3.64 -21.79
CA ALA A 19 -15.29 4.06 -22.26
C ALA A 19 -14.56 2.90 -22.92
N TYR A 20 -13.62 3.22 -23.81
CA TYR A 20 -12.73 2.22 -24.40
C TYR A 20 -11.28 2.71 -24.39
N LEU A 21 -10.35 1.78 -24.58
CA LEU A 21 -8.93 2.08 -24.70
C LEU A 21 -8.57 2.15 -26.17
N LEU A 22 -7.92 3.24 -26.58
CA LEU A 22 -7.36 3.39 -27.92
C LEU A 22 -6.14 2.48 -28.11
N SER A 23 -5.33 2.32 -27.06
CA SER A 23 -4.28 1.31 -27.01
C SER A 23 -4.86 -0.05 -26.57
N PRO A 24 -4.31 -1.19 -27.05
CA PRO A 24 -4.68 -2.51 -26.52
C PRO A 24 -4.58 -2.54 -24.99
N ARG A 25 -5.26 -3.47 -24.31
CA ARG A 25 -5.31 -3.64 -22.82
C ARG A 25 -3.93 -3.78 -22.16
N ILE A 26 -3.19 -2.68 -22.10
CA ILE A 26 -1.80 -2.53 -21.69
C ILE A 26 -1.79 -1.40 -20.65
N GLY A 27 -0.87 -1.46 -19.69
CA GLY A 27 -0.77 -0.44 -18.63
C GLY A 27 -1.95 -0.43 -17.64
N LEU A 28 -2.81 -1.44 -17.66
CA LEU A 28 -3.96 -1.54 -16.75
C LEU A 28 -3.57 -1.59 -15.26
N ASN A 29 -2.36 -2.07 -14.96
CA ASN A 29 -1.84 -2.11 -13.60
C ASN A 29 -1.02 -0.87 -13.23
N ASN A 30 -0.97 0.16 -14.09
CA ASN A 30 -0.30 1.40 -13.76
C ASN A 30 -0.98 2.01 -12.52
N LYS A 31 -0.16 2.36 -11.53
CA LYS A 31 -0.59 3.02 -10.30
C LYS A 31 -1.08 4.42 -10.62
N VAL A 32 -2.17 4.85 -10.00
CA VAL A 32 -2.75 6.19 -10.13
C VAL A 32 -2.72 6.87 -8.78
N ASP A 33 -1.93 7.94 -8.66
CA ASP A 33 -1.83 8.71 -7.41
C ASP A 33 -2.58 10.03 -7.49
N ASN A 34 -2.64 10.65 -8.67
CA ASN A 34 -3.32 11.93 -8.89
C ASN A 34 -4.05 11.94 -10.24
N ILE A 35 -4.90 12.96 -10.41
CA ILE A 35 -5.52 13.27 -11.69
C ILE A 35 -5.31 14.76 -11.99
N THR A 36 -4.84 15.07 -13.19
CA THR A 36 -4.43 16.42 -13.61
C THR A 36 -5.07 16.75 -14.95
N ILE A 37 -5.49 18.00 -15.15
CA ILE A 37 -6.03 18.47 -16.44
C ILE A 37 -4.95 19.26 -17.17
N MET A 38 -4.69 18.91 -18.43
CA MET A 38 -3.79 19.64 -19.30
C MET A 38 -4.54 20.76 -20.05
N ASP A 39 -4.24 22.00 -19.70
CA ASP A 39 -4.72 23.22 -20.38
C ASP A 39 -3.60 23.96 -21.14
N ILE A 40 -2.33 23.66 -20.87
CA ILE A 40 -1.14 24.26 -21.49
C ILE A 40 -0.20 23.20 -22.11
N PRO A 41 0.60 23.55 -23.14
CA PRO A 41 1.48 22.60 -23.85
C PRO A 41 2.65 22.06 -23.00
N ASP A 42 3.23 22.87 -22.11
CA ASP A 42 4.38 22.48 -21.27
C ASP A 42 3.94 22.02 -19.85
N ILE A 43 2.85 21.26 -19.78
CA ILE A 43 2.26 20.77 -18.52
C ILE A 43 3.24 19.94 -17.66
N THR A 44 4.31 19.40 -18.25
CA THR A 44 5.24 18.45 -17.64
C THR A 44 5.92 18.97 -16.36
N ASN A 45 6.05 20.28 -16.19
CA ASN A 45 6.62 20.89 -14.97
C ASN A 45 5.71 20.75 -13.75
N TRP A 46 4.42 20.46 -13.96
CA TRP A 46 3.41 20.31 -12.91
C TRP A 46 2.92 18.87 -12.77
N LEU A 47 3.44 17.95 -13.57
CA LEU A 47 3.10 16.54 -13.47
C LEU A 47 3.99 15.85 -12.44
N THR A 48 3.36 14.98 -11.65
CA THR A 48 4.08 14.02 -10.82
C THR A 48 4.00 12.62 -11.41
N ALA A 49 4.91 11.74 -10.97
CA ALA A 49 4.81 10.33 -11.32
C ALA A 49 3.45 9.78 -10.90
N ASN A 50 2.88 8.90 -11.72
CA ASN A 50 1.56 8.30 -11.53
C ASN A 50 0.37 9.29 -11.63
N ASP A 51 0.55 10.43 -12.32
CA ASP A 51 -0.56 11.29 -12.72
C ASP A 51 -1.38 10.65 -13.84
N LEU A 52 -2.71 10.68 -13.70
CA LEU A 52 -3.66 10.39 -14.78
C LEU A 52 -4.05 11.71 -15.46
N LEU A 53 -3.67 11.87 -16.72
CA LEU A 53 -3.79 13.15 -17.41
C LEU A 53 -5.09 13.24 -18.21
N ILE A 54 -5.92 14.25 -17.94
CA ILE A 54 -7.07 14.61 -18.77
C ILE A 54 -6.61 15.61 -19.82
N ILE A 55 -6.86 15.33 -21.10
CA ILE A 55 -6.62 16.27 -22.20
C ILE A 55 -7.94 16.53 -22.92
N GLY A 56 -8.37 17.78 -22.93
CA GLY A 56 -9.61 18.21 -23.57
C GLY A 56 -9.40 18.78 -24.96
N GLN A 57 -9.94 19.97 -25.21
CA GLN A 57 -9.89 20.65 -26.50
C GLN A 57 -8.47 20.95 -26.98
N SER A 58 -7.52 21.12 -26.04
CA SER A 58 -6.09 21.31 -26.29
C SER A 58 -5.43 20.14 -27.01
N LEU A 59 -6.04 18.95 -26.99
CA LEU A 59 -5.50 17.72 -27.55
C LEU A 59 -5.04 17.90 -29.00
N LYS A 60 -5.91 18.45 -29.86
CA LYS A 60 -5.63 18.60 -31.30
C LYS A 60 -4.42 19.50 -31.59
N HIS A 61 -4.09 20.41 -30.69
CA HIS A 61 -3.02 21.39 -30.88
C HIS A 61 -1.71 20.97 -30.22
N TYR A 62 -1.78 20.30 -29.07
CA TYR A 62 -0.59 20.05 -28.23
C TYR A 62 -0.18 18.59 -28.17
N LEU A 63 -1.09 17.64 -28.47
CA LEU A 63 -0.75 16.22 -28.45
C LEU A 63 0.08 15.88 -29.69
N ASN A 64 1.36 15.57 -29.45
CA ASN A 64 2.31 15.18 -30.48
C ASN A 64 3.35 14.21 -29.90
N ILE A 65 4.22 13.69 -30.76
CA ILE A 65 5.29 12.74 -30.40
C ILE A 65 6.17 13.26 -29.27
N GLN A 66 6.61 14.52 -29.35
CA GLN A 66 7.49 15.12 -28.33
C GLN A 66 6.82 15.20 -26.96
N LEU A 67 5.52 15.51 -26.92
CA LEU A 67 4.77 15.50 -25.67
C LEU A 67 4.69 14.09 -25.08
N ILE A 68 4.37 13.07 -25.88
CA ILE A 68 4.31 11.68 -25.39
C ILE A 68 5.66 11.22 -24.81
N GLU A 69 6.78 11.59 -25.45
CA GLU A 69 8.12 11.33 -24.91
C GLU A 69 8.32 11.98 -23.54
N LYS A 70 7.94 13.25 -23.39
CA LYS A 70 8.02 13.95 -22.10
C LYS A 70 7.11 13.29 -21.05
N LEU A 71 5.88 12.92 -21.42
CA LEU A 71 4.94 12.24 -20.52
C LEU A 71 5.47 10.88 -20.05
N ARG A 72 6.16 10.14 -20.93
CA ARG A 72 6.86 8.90 -20.56
C ARG A 72 7.94 9.17 -19.51
N GLN A 73 8.74 10.23 -19.70
CA GLN A 73 9.78 10.62 -18.75
C GLN A 73 9.21 11.02 -17.38
N CYS A 74 8.02 11.63 -17.35
CA CYS A 74 7.28 11.93 -16.13
C CYS A 74 6.65 10.68 -15.46
N ASN A 75 6.69 9.51 -16.09
CA ASN A 75 6.08 8.27 -15.60
C ASN A 75 4.59 8.44 -15.26
N ILE A 76 3.81 9.01 -16.18
CA ILE A 76 2.35 9.16 -16.02
C ILE A 76 1.63 7.80 -16.04
N SER A 77 0.46 7.75 -15.43
CA SER A 77 -0.37 6.55 -15.34
C SER A 77 -1.09 6.23 -16.63
N GLY A 78 -1.51 7.26 -17.35
CA GLY A 78 -2.37 7.17 -18.53
C GLY A 78 -2.92 8.53 -18.93
N ILE A 79 -3.66 8.53 -20.05
CA ILE A 79 -4.30 9.70 -20.63
C ILE A 79 -5.80 9.42 -20.76
N ILE A 80 -6.62 10.41 -20.42
CA ILE A 80 -8.07 10.41 -20.65
C ILE A 80 -8.40 11.53 -21.63
N THR A 81 -9.20 11.22 -22.64
CA THR A 81 -9.89 12.22 -23.43
C THR A 81 -11.35 11.83 -23.69
N LYS A 82 -12.05 12.65 -24.45
CA LYS A 82 -13.44 12.45 -24.86
C LYS A 82 -13.51 11.98 -26.31
N ASN A 83 -14.55 11.21 -26.63
CA ASN A 83 -14.81 10.69 -27.97
C ASN A 83 -14.72 11.78 -29.05
N LYS A 84 -15.36 12.94 -28.84
CA LYS A 84 -15.29 14.07 -29.79
C LYS A 84 -13.90 14.66 -30.06
N PHE A 85 -12.88 14.31 -29.27
CA PHE A 85 -11.50 14.77 -29.46
C PHE A 85 -10.59 13.68 -30.07
N GLU A 86 -11.09 12.46 -30.26
CA GLU A 86 -10.31 11.33 -30.77
C GLU A 86 -9.71 11.60 -32.16
N GLU A 87 -10.43 12.32 -33.03
CA GLU A 87 -9.92 12.71 -34.36
C GLU A 87 -8.61 13.52 -34.32
N GLY A 88 -8.29 14.11 -33.17
CA GLY A 88 -7.02 14.82 -32.96
C GLY A 88 -5.82 13.90 -32.68
N ILE A 89 -6.03 12.59 -32.55
CA ILE A 89 -4.97 11.63 -32.19
C ILE A 89 -4.38 11.00 -33.45
N SER A 90 -3.10 11.27 -33.71
CA SER A 90 -2.40 10.65 -34.84
C SER A 90 -2.09 9.17 -34.58
N LYS A 91 -1.91 8.38 -35.65
CA LYS A 91 -1.53 6.96 -35.53
C LYS A 91 -0.19 6.78 -34.84
N GLU A 92 0.75 7.68 -35.10
CA GLU A 92 2.07 7.68 -34.50
C GLU A 92 2.00 7.89 -32.98
N VAL A 93 1.15 8.83 -32.53
CA VAL A 93 0.88 9.07 -31.10
C VAL A 93 0.27 7.83 -30.44
N ALA A 94 -0.73 7.21 -31.07
CA ALA A 94 -1.38 6.01 -30.54
C ALA A 94 -0.39 4.82 -30.44
N ASN A 95 0.49 4.66 -31.43
CA ASN A 95 1.52 3.63 -31.45
C ASN A 95 2.55 3.85 -30.32
N LEU A 96 3.01 5.09 -30.10
CA LEU A 96 3.93 5.40 -29.00
C LEU A 96 3.29 5.15 -27.62
N CYS A 97 2.02 5.51 -27.44
CA CYS A 97 1.31 5.20 -26.20
C CYS A 97 1.26 3.68 -25.94
N THR A 98 1.07 2.89 -26.99
CA THR A 98 1.09 1.43 -26.93
C THR A 98 2.49 0.90 -26.56
N GLU A 99 3.54 1.38 -27.22
CA GLU A 99 4.93 1.01 -26.95
C GLU A 99 5.33 1.34 -25.50
N TYR A 100 4.97 2.53 -25.04
CA TYR A 100 5.30 3.02 -23.70
C TYR A 100 4.34 2.55 -22.62
N LYS A 101 3.36 1.70 -22.98
CA LYS A 101 2.37 1.15 -22.05
C LYS A 101 1.60 2.24 -21.29
N ILE A 102 1.33 3.36 -21.98
CA ILE A 102 0.49 4.46 -21.50
C ILE A 102 -0.94 4.18 -22.00
N PRO A 103 -1.87 3.79 -21.11
CA PRO A 103 -3.26 3.60 -21.47
C PRO A 103 -3.84 4.93 -21.95
N PHE A 104 -4.54 4.90 -23.08
CA PHE A 104 -5.25 6.06 -23.61
C PHE A 104 -6.74 5.75 -23.60
N ILE A 105 -7.47 6.36 -22.66
CA ILE A 105 -8.88 6.11 -22.37
C ILE A 105 -9.74 7.15 -23.11
N ILE A 106 -10.65 6.66 -23.95
CA ILE A 106 -11.65 7.48 -24.63
C ILE A 106 -12.98 7.38 -23.88
N CYS A 107 -13.42 8.50 -23.31
CA CYS A 107 -14.64 8.59 -22.52
C CYS A 107 -15.84 9.08 -23.33
N ASN A 108 -17.03 8.71 -22.85
CA ASN A 108 -18.29 9.18 -23.40
C ASN A 108 -18.46 10.70 -23.18
N ASP A 109 -18.88 11.41 -24.23
CA ASP A 109 -19.05 12.86 -24.22
C ASP A 109 -20.10 13.37 -23.21
N LYS A 110 -21.05 12.50 -22.83
CA LYS A 110 -22.17 12.82 -21.92
C LYS A 110 -21.72 13.28 -20.53
N TYR A 111 -20.56 12.83 -20.05
CA TYR A 111 -20.05 13.18 -18.73
C TYR A 111 -19.20 14.44 -18.78
N SER A 112 -19.43 15.39 -17.87
CA SER A 112 -18.52 16.53 -17.68
C SER A 112 -17.17 16.06 -17.11
N TRP A 113 -16.11 16.88 -17.25
CA TRP A 113 -14.81 16.56 -16.64
C TRP A 113 -14.90 16.43 -15.11
N SER A 114 -15.74 17.23 -14.46
CA SER A 114 -16.00 17.10 -13.03
C SER A 114 -16.65 15.75 -12.70
N GLN A 115 -17.64 15.31 -13.49
CA GLN A 115 -18.27 14.00 -13.29
C GLN A 115 -17.30 12.83 -13.48
N ILE A 116 -16.26 12.98 -14.32
CA ILE A 116 -15.20 11.98 -14.48
C ILE A 116 -14.18 12.06 -13.34
N MET A 117 -13.74 13.26 -12.99
CA MET A 117 -12.66 13.50 -12.04
C MET A 117 -13.06 13.18 -10.60
N THR A 118 -14.26 13.56 -10.18
CA THR A 118 -14.75 13.34 -8.81
C THR A 118 -14.70 11.87 -8.38
N PRO A 119 -15.26 10.88 -9.12
CA PRO A 119 -15.19 9.48 -8.69
C PRO A 119 -13.76 8.91 -8.72
N ILE A 120 -12.88 9.40 -9.60
CA ILE A 120 -11.46 9.02 -9.59
C ILE A 120 -10.79 9.52 -8.31
N GLN A 121 -10.94 10.81 -8.01
CA GLN A 121 -10.40 11.41 -6.79
C GLN A 121 -10.93 10.70 -5.54
N GLN A 122 -12.24 10.42 -5.49
CA GLN A 122 -12.83 9.66 -4.39
C GLN A 122 -12.21 8.27 -4.27
N ARG A 123 -11.95 7.56 -5.38
CA ARG A 123 -11.30 6.24 -5.32
C ARG A 123 -9.87 6.35 -4.79
N ILE A 124 -9.11 7.35 -5.23
CA ILE A 124 -7.76 7.63 -4.74
C ILE A 124 -7.79 7.92 -3.22
N TYR A 125 -8.67 8.83 -2.78
CA TYR A 125 -8.79 9.19 -1.37
C TYR A 125 -9.31 8.05 -0.50
N GLN A 126 -10.29 7.26 -0.97
CA GLN A 126 -10.77 6.09 -0.25
C GLN A 126 -9.64 5.09 -0.02
N HIS A 127 -8.81 4.84 -1.04
CA HIS A 127 -7.66 3.95 -0.88
C HIS A 127 -6.67 4.46 0.19
N GLN A 128 -6.39 5.76 0.20
CA GLN A 128 -5.55 6.40 1.22
C GLN A 128 -6.19 6.35 2.62
N ASN A 129 -7.52 6.53 2.70
CA ASN A 129 -8.26 6.54 3.96
C ASN A 129 -8.48 5.14 4.54
N ILE A 130 -8.65 4.10 3.74
CA ILE A 130 -8.76 2.72 4.24
C ILE A 130 -7.50 2.34 5.02
N ILE A 131 -6.31 2.78 4.59
CA ILE A 131 -5.06 2.57 5.33
C ILE A 131 -5.10 3.24 6.71
N LEU A 132 -5.70 4.44 6.81
CA LEU A 132 -5.83 5.16 8.08
C LEU A 132 -6.93 4.57 8.97
N GLU A 133 -8.09 4.24 8.39
CA GLU A 133 -9.23 3.65 9.08
C GLU A 133 -8.92 2.25 9.62
N ASP A 134 -8.18 1.43 8.88
CA ASP A 134 -7.72 0.11 9.34
C ASP A 134 -6.83 0.25 10.58
N ASN A 135 -5.91 1.22 10.58
CA ASN A 135 -5.06 1.50 11.74
C ASN A 135 -5.87 1.96 12.95
N VAL A 136 -6.77 2.93 12.77
CA VAL A 136 -7.62 3.44 13.86
C VAL A 136 -8.53 2.33 14.41
N THR A 137 -9.09 1.51 13.53
CA THR A 137 -9.92 0.36 13.92
C THR A 137 -9.11 -0.67 14.69
N PHE A 138 -7.88 -0.97 14.25
CA PHE A 138 -6.96 -1.83 14.98
C PHE A 138 -6.65 -1.30 16.38
N TYR A 139 -6.25 -0.03 16.49
CA TYR A 139 -5.98 0.61 17.79
C TYR A 139 -7.21 0.63 18.70
N ASN A 140 -8.39 0.96 18.19
CA ASN A 140 -9.61 1.00 18.99
C ASN A 140 -9.98 -0.39 19.50
N LYS A 141 -9.86 -1.44 18.67
CA LYS A 141 -10.08 -2.82 19.11
C LYS A 141 -9.08 -3.25 20.19
N LEU A 142 -7.81 -2.83 20.08
CA LEU A 142 -6.81 -3.08 21.14
C LEU A 142 -7.16 -2.36 22.44
N ILE A 143 -7.51 -1.08 22.38
CA ILE A 143 -7.86 -0.28 23.56
C ILE A 143 -9.13 -0.84 24.23
N GLU A 144 -10.15 -1.18 23.44
CA GLU A 144 -11.39 -1.77 23.94
C GLU A 144 -11.15 -3.12 24.62
N SER A 145 -10.30 -3.97 24.03
CA SER A 145 -9.88 -5.24 24.61
C SER A 145 -9.21 -5.07 25.98
N ILE A 146 -8.24 -4.16 26.09
CA ILE A 146 -7.53 -3.86 27.35
C ILE A 146 -8.50 -3.32 28.41
N THR A 147 -9.43 -2.45 28.00
CA THR A 147 -10.33 -1.73 28.92
C THR A 147 -11.48 -2.60 29.42
N LYS A 148 -12.02 -3.51 28.58
CA LYS A 148 -13.15 -4.38 28.95
C LYS A 148 -12.77 -5.59 29.81
N LYS A 149 -11.55 -6.12 29.66
CA LYS A 149 -11.13 -7.35 30.37
C LYS A 149 -10.15 -7.13 31.53
N GLY A 150 -9.68 -5.90 31.73
CA GLY A 150 -9.02 -5.48 32.98
C GLY A 150 -7.66 -6.11 33.29
N SER A 151 -7.11 -6.96 32.43
CA SER A 151 -5.75 -7.48 32.57
C SER A 151 -5.01 -7.55 31.22
N LEU A 152 -3.70 -7.34 31.27
CA LEU A 152 -2.79 -7.50 30.13
C LEU A 152 -2.69 -8.97 29.65
N SER A 153 -3.23 -9.94 30.40
CA SER A 153 -3.09 -11.38 30.18
C SER A 153 -4.03 -11.95 29.10
N THR A 154 -4.65 -11.10 28.28
CA THR A 154 -5.47 -11.53 27.13
C THR A 154 -5.15 -10.77 25.84
N LEU A 155 -4.21 -9.83 25.89
CA LEU A 155 -3.88 -8.95 24.78
C LEU A 155 -3.34 -9.73 23.57
N CYS A 156 -2.47 -10.71 23.81
CA CYS A 156 -1.83 -11.52 22.78
C CYS A 156 -2.87 -12.30 21.98
N ASN A 157 -3.82 -12.94 22.65
CA ASN A 157 -4.90 -13.70 22.00
C ASN A 157 -5.85 -12.79 21.20
N GLU A 158 -6.08 -11.55 21.66
CA GLU A 158 -6.91 -10.58 20.93
C GLU A 158 -6.18 -10.05 19.68
N ILE A 159 -4.87 -9.79 19.78
CA ILE A 159 -4.04 -9.46 18.60
C ILE A 159 -4.04 -10.62 17.61
N PHE A 160 -3.94 -11.87 18.07
CA PHE A 160 -4.04 -13.06 17.22
C PHE A 160 -5.37 -13.14 16.49
N ASN A 161 -6.50 -12.91 17.17
CA ASN A 161 -7.82 -12.93 16.54
C ASN A 161 -7.97 -11.87 15.44
N ILE A 162 -7.31 -10.72 15.58
CA ILE A 162 -7.40 -9.60 14.62
C ILE A 162 -6.41 -9.76 13.47
N SER A 163 -5.19 -10.22 13.74
CA SER A 163 -4.07 -10.19 12.79
C SER A 163 -3.63 -11.57 12.29
N GLY A 164 -4.04 -12.64 12.96
CA GLY A 164 -3.55 -14.01 12.76
C GLY A 164 -2.12 -14.25 13.27
N LEU A 165 -1.47 -13.25 13.86
CA LEU A 165 -0.09 -13.36 14.31
C LEU A 165 0.02 -14.08 15.65
N SER A 166 0.89 -15.08 15.75
CA SER A 166 1.24 -15.71 17.02
C SER A 166 2.30 -14.88 17.74
N LEU A 167 1.98 -14.38 18.93
CA LEU A 167 2.88 -13.57 19.74
C LEU A 167 2.88 -13.92 21.24
N ALA A 168 3.95 -13.51 21.91
CA ALA A 168 4.09 -13.52 23.36
C ALA A 168 4.75 -12.25 23.86
N MET A 169 4.58 -11.94 25.14
CA MET A 169 5.16 -10.78 25.81
C MET A 169 5.93 -11.23 27.04
N ILE A 170 7.16 -10.77 27.19
CA ILE A 170 7.98 -11.00 28.38
C ILE A 170 8.43 -9.67 28.98
N ASP A 171 8.58 -9.64 30.30
CA ASP A 171 9.18 -8.50 31.01
C ASP A 171 10.72 -8.49 30.90
N GLN A 172 11.36 -7.48 31.48
CA GLN A 172 12.82 -7.38 31.57
C GLN A 172 13.49 -8.55 32.33
N ASN A 173 12.75 -9.25 33.19
CA ASN A 173 13.21 -10.41 33.95
C ASN A 173 12.96 -11.72 33.19
N SER A 174 12.50 -11.64 31.93
CA SER A 174 12.14 -12.80 31.09
C SER A 174 10.92 -13.58 31.61
N THR A 175 10.11 -12.95 32.44
CA THR A 175 8.83 -13.49 32.92
C THR A 175 7.78 -13.29 31.85
N LEU A 176 7.05 -14.36 31.51
CA LEU A 176 5.94 -14.29 30.56
C LEU A 176 4.79 -13.45 31.14
N ILE A 177 4.46 -12.35 30.47
CA ILE A 177 3.35 -11.45 30.81
C ILE A 177 2.06 -11.98 30.18
N ASP A 178 2.11 -12.34 28.90
CA ASP A 178 0.98 -12.86 28.12
C ASP A 178 1.47 -13.62 26.88
N ALA A 179 0.63 -14.51 26.35
CA ALA A 179 0.94 -15.28 25.15
C ALA A 179 -0.31 -15.72 24.41
N THR A 180 -0.14 -15.91 23.10
CA THR A 180 -1.13 -16.58 22.25
C THR A 180 -1.21 -18.08 22.59
N ASN A 181 -2.41 -18.64 22.51
CA ASN A 181 -2.65 -20.04 22.90
C ASN A 181 -2.37 -21.05 21.77
N ASP A 182 -2.03 -20.58 20.57
CA ASP A 182 -1.77 -21.40 19.38
C ASP A 182 -0.36 -22.03 19.36
N PHE A 183 0.51 -21.63 20.28
CA PHE A 183 1.89 -22.09 20.37
C PHE A 183 2.32 -22.32 21.83
N ASP A 184 3.17 -23.33 22.06
CA ASP A 184 3.66 -23.68 23.41
C ASP A 184 4.82 -22.74 23.83
N TRP A 185 4.50 -21.46 24.03
CA TRP A 185 5.47 -20.42 24.38
C TRP A 185 6.27 -20.75 25.63
N ILE A 186 5.64 -21.37 26.63
CA ILE A 186 6.29 -21.73 27.90
C ILE A 186 7.45 -22.71 27.62
N ARG A 187 7.24 -23.72 26.79
CA ARG A 187 8.28 -24.69 26.43
C ARG A 187 9.46 -24.03 25.72
N TYR A 188 9.20 -23.12 24.78
CA TYR A 188 10.26 -22.48 23.99
C TYR A 188 10.92 -21.29 24.70
N LEU A 189 10.31 -20.75 25.77
CA LEU A 189 10.86 -19.63 26.56
C LEU A 189 11.42 -20.06 27.92
N LYS A 190 11.30 -21.33 28.30
CA LYS A 190 11.75 -21.87 29.61
C LYS A 190 13.20 -21.54 29.98
N ASP A 191 14.08 -21.40 28.99
CA ASP A 191 15.50 -21.07 29.15
C ASP A 191 15.87 -19.76 28.44
N PHE A 192 14.94 -18.80 28.37
CA PHE A 192 15.23 -17.50 27.80
C PHE A 192 16.39 -16.84 28.55
N ARG A 193 17.49 -16.59 27.83
CA ARG A 193 18.70 -15.92 28.34
C ARG A 193 19.16 -14.90 27.31
N SER A 194 19.68 -13.77 27.78
CA SER A 194 20.28 -12.72 26.95
C SER A 194 21.35 -13.24 25.98
N ASN A 195 22.05 -14.32 26.33
CA ASN A 195 23.10 -14.93 25.50
C ASN A 195 22.58 -15.64 24.23
N TYR A 196 21.26 -15.81 24.06
CA TYR A 196 20.65 -16.35 22.84
C TYR A 196 20.22 -15.27 21.83
N LEU A 197 20.54 -14.00 22.13
CA LEU A 197 20.29 -12.84 21.26
C LEU A 197 21.52 -12.62 20.39
N VAL A 198 21.50 -13.17 19.17
CA VAL A 198 22.73 -13.37 18.39
C VAL A 198 23.05 -12.19 17.48
N GLN A 199 22.04 -11.48 16.93
CA GLN A 199 22.24 -10.26 16.14
C GLN A 199 20.92 -9.51 15.90
N GLN A 200 20.97 -8.19 15.80
CA GLN A 200 19.87 -7.40 15.24
C GLN A 200 19.84 -7.59 13.72
N GLU A 201 18.67 -7.88 13.17
CA GLU A 201 18.43 -8.00 11.74
C GLU A 201 17.22 -7.17 11.33
N ILE A 202 17.19 -6.76 10.05
CA ILE A 202 16.00 -6.13 9.47
C ILE A 202 14.95 -7.23 9.33
N ILE A 203 13.87 -7.10 10.07
CA ILE A 203 12.78 -8.08 10.07
C ILE A 203 11.53 -7.59 9.35
N GLY A 204 11.51 -6.31 8.97
CA GLY A 204 10.41 -5.71 8.23
C GLY A 204 10.72 -4.27 7.83
N TYR A 205 9.74 -3.62 7.23
CA TYR A 205 9.76 -2.19 6.92
C TYR A 205 8.43 -1.59 7.37
N ASP A 206 8.47 -0.37 7.90
CA ASP A 206 7.26 0.39 8.21
C ASP A 206 6.58 0.91 6.92
N PHE A 207 5.45 1.61 7.08
CA PHE A 207 4.70 2.18 5.95
C PHE A 207 5.49 3.24 5.16
N ASN A 208 6.52 3.84 5.76
CA ASN A 208 7.39 4.82 5.12
C ASN A 208 8.63 4.16 4.49
N GLY A 209 8.73 2.82 4.53
CA GLY A 209 9.88 2.07 4.02
C GLY A 209 11.09 2.12 4.95
N GLN A 210 10.95 2.59 6.20
CA GLN A 210 12.04 2.56 7.17
C GLN A 210 12.21 1.13 7.70
N PRO A 211 13.44 0.60 7.75
CA PRO A 211 13.69 -0.75 8.22
C PRO A 211 13.35 -0.89 9.71
N PHE A 212 12.61 -1.94 10.02
CA PHE A 212 12.28 -2.33 11.38
C PHE A 212 13.29 -3.38 11.85
N MET A 213 14.06 -3.03 12.88
CA MET A 213 15.08 -3.91 13.46
C MET A 213 14.48 -4.81 14.54
N GLY A 214 14.77 -6.11 14.46
CA GLY A 214 14.41 -7.09 15.47
C GLY A 214 15.57 -7.99 15.80
N ILE A 215 15.40 -8.83 16.81
CA ILE A 215 16.45 -9.74 17.29
C ILE A 215 15.98 -11.17 17.07
N LYS A 216 16.76 -11.97 16.33
CA LYS A 216 16.43 -13.39 16.15
C LYS A 216 16.68 -14.17 17.44
N TYR A 217 15.69 -14.93 17.89
CA TYR A 217 15.84 -15.84 19.01
C TYR A 217 16.40 -17.18 18.54
N LEU A 218 17.63 -17.50 18.94
CA LEU A 218 18.22 -18.80 18.62
C LEU A 218 18.11 -19.76 19.80
N ASN A 219 17.01 -20.52 19.85
CA ASN A 219 16.84 -21.62 20.79
C ASN A 219 17.11 -22.98 20.10
N PRO A 220 17.95 -23.87 20.68
CA PRO A 220 18.17 -25.23 20.16
C PRO A 220 16.89 -26.05 19.93
N TYR A 221 15.83 -25.81 20.72
CA TYR A 221 14.53 -26.48 20.53
C TYR A 221 13.80 -25.98 19.27
N LEU A 222 13.94 -24.70 18.92
CA LEU A 222 13.36 -24.11 17.71
C LEU A 222 14.05 -24.61 16.43
N LYS A 223 15.37 -24.84 16.49
CA LYS A 223 16.13 -25.42 15.36
C LYS A 223 15.62 -26.80 14.93
N LYS A 224 15.04 -27.58 15.84
CA LYS A 224 14.49 -28.91 15.53
C LYS A 224 13.12 -28.84 14.85
N THR A 225 12.39 -27.74 15.02
CA THR A 225 11.03 -27.56 14.52
C THR A 225 10.94 -26.63 13.30
N HIS A 226 12.07 -26.07 12.84
CA HIS A 226 12.13 -25.04 11.78
C HIS A 226 11.31 -23.78 12.10
N GLU A 227 10.97 -23.57 13.37
CA GLU A 227 10.21 -22.41 13.81
C GLU A 227 11.19 -21.25 14.10
N GLU A 228 10.84 -20.03 13.70
CA GLU A 228 11.64 -18.84 13.99
C GLU A 228 10.86 -17.90 14.91
N ILE A 229 11.51 -17.43 15.98
CA ILE A 229 10.95 -16.42 16.88
C ILE A 229 11.79 -15.15 16.77
N LEU A 230 11.12 -14.03 16.60
CA LEU A 230 11.70 -12.70 16.51
C LEU A 230 11.34 -11.90 17.76
N LEU A 231 12.31 -11.20 18.34
CA LEU A 231 12.11 -10.33 19.50
C LEU A 231 12.15 -8.86 19.12
N PHE A 232 11.26 -8.13 19.75
CA PHE A 232 11.03 -6.70 19.60
C PHE A 232 11.20 -6.05 20.97
N PRO A 233 12.31 -5.32 21.22
CA PRO A 233 12.48 -4.62 22.49
C PRO A 233 11.45 -3.48 22.61
N VAL A 234 10.77 -3.41 23.75
CA VAL A 234 9.82 -2.34 24.06
C VAL A 234 10.51 -1.35 24.99
N TYR A 235 10.50 -0.07 24.62
CA TYR A 235 11.11 1.00 25.41
C TYR A 235 10.05 1.95 25.98
N PHE A 236 10.19 2.32 27.25
CA PHE A 236 9.45 3.39 27.87
C PHE A 236 10.42 4.40 28.49
N GLN A 237 10.32 5.68 28.10
CA GLN A 237 11.25 6.74 28.53
C GLN A 237 12.74 6.38 28.35
N GLY A 238 13.08 5.72 27.23
CA GLY A 238 14.45 5.33 26.90
C GLY A 238 14.98 4.09 27.65
N LYS A 239 14.18 3.46 28.52
CA LYS A 239 14.52 2.19 29.18
C LYS A 239 13.76 1.02 28.57
N SER A 240 14.46 -0.09 28.33
CA SER A 240 13.81 -1.34 27.91
C SER A 240 12.95 -1.86 29.06
N ILE A 241 11.68 -2.13 28.79
CA ILE A 241 10.72 -2.65 29.77
C ILE A 241 10.36 -4.13 29.52
N GLY A 242 10.81 -4.69 28.40
CA GLY A 242 10.56 -6.08 28.04
C GLY A 242 10.67 -6.30 26.53
N TYR A 243 10.15 -7.44 26.08
CA TYR A 243 10.15 -7.81 24.68
C TYR A 243 8.78 -8.33 24.25
N VAL A 244 8.36 -7.96 23.05
CA VAL A 244 7.33 -8.69 22.30
C VAL A 244 8.03 -9.72 21.44
N LEU A 245 7.53 -10.95 21.45
CA LEU A 245 8.01 -12.04 20.64
C LEU A 245 6.98 -12.36 19.57
N LEU A 246 7.44 -12.53 18.33
CA LEU A 246 6.61 -12.91 17.19
C LEU A 246 7.11 -14.24 16.64
N LYS A 247 6.20 -15.18 16.45
CA LYS A 247 6.48 -16.40 15.71
C LYS A 247 6.39 -16.09 14.22
N LYS A 248 7.47 -16.32 13.48
CA LYS A 248 7.49 -16.17 12.03
C LYS A 248 6.90 -17.44 11.42
N MET A 249 5.84 -17.27 10.63
CA MET A 249 5.23 -18.36 9.85
C MET A 249 6.02 -18.64 8.57
#